data_AF-F9NVK5-F1
#
_entry.id   AF-F9NVK5-F1
#
_cell.length_a   1.000
_cell.length_b   1.000
_cell.length_c   1.000
_cell.angle_alpha   90.00
_cell.angle_beta   90.00
_cell.angle_gamma   90.00
#
_symmetry.space_group_name_H-M   'P 1'
#
loop_
_entity.id
_entity.type
_entity.pdbx_description
1 polymer ?
#
loop_
_entity_poly.entity_id
_entity_poly.type
_entity_poly.pdbx_seq_one_letter_code
_entity_poly.pdbx_strand_id
1 'polypeptide(L)'
;MPTGRPECPFCEIVQQDDPVAREVYRDDHVVAFFPTEPAVLGHVLLVPRRHVPDIWSLKPEEAARLSRTSLRISSAIRDALVPDGLNVIQSNGEAATQSVPHLHIHLVPRWENDAMGPIWPDETDFSEAEKDKALQRVRGAVGNLAVEAPALSPDDRRKHLDYIQAVVTRQSAASASVKGWLLPIVTATFGFALTQDSWPLAALGLVSVMLFAYLDANYLRSEKRFRKLYNTVARSRRMVPDFTLDPSDADEPPEDGMSAETKWRAFVRDYLPEWGIWKSWSILPFYSALAVIGVGVVIVVAT
;
A
#
# COMPACT_ATOMS: atom_id res chain seq x y z
N MET A 1 -21.53 1.91 -23.32
CA MET A 1 -22.24 1.25 -24.43
C MET A 1 -21.37 0.09 -24.91
N PRO A 2 -21.91 -1.11 -25.18
CA PRO A 2 -21.11 -2.16 -25.79
C PRO A 2 -20.71 -1.67 -27.18
N THR A 3 -19.40 -1.49 -27.39
CA THR A 3 -18.85 -1.20 -28.72
C THR A 3 -18.78 -2.51 -29.48
N GLY A 4 -19.95 -3.09 -29.78
CA GLY A 4 -20.05 -4.35 -30.51
C GLY A 4 -19.47 -4.18 -31.91
N ARG A 5 -18.75 -5.20 -32.39
CA ARG A 5 -18.33 -5.29 -33.79
C ARG A 5 -19.28 -6.25 -34.51
N PRO A 6 -19.95 -5.84 -35.59
CA PRO A 6 -20.73 -6.75 -36.41
C PRO A 6 -19.82 -7.91 -36.85
N GLU A 7 -20.29 -9.16 -36.81
CA GLU A 7 -19.56 -10.40 -37.14
C GLU A 7 -18.61 -10.97 -36.06
N CYS A 8 -18.54 -10.38 -34.86
CA CYS A 8 -17.77 -10.98 -33.76
C CYS A 8 -18.65 -11.92 -32.90
N PRO A 9 -18.36 -13.24 -32.85
CA PRO A 9 -19.20 -14.19 -32.11
C PRO A 9 -19.23 -13.90 -30.60
N PHE A 10 -18.13 -13.40 -30.02
CA PHE A 10 -18.13 -13.02 -28.60
C PHE A 10 -18.92 -11.74 -28.33
N CYS A 11 -19.03 -10.82 -29.29
CA CYS A 11 -19.91 -9.68 -29.17
C CYS A 11 -21.39 -10.09 -29.19
N GLU A 12 -21.77 -11.12 -29.93
CA GLU A 12 -23.14 -11.68 -29.94
C GLU A 12 -23.48 -12.28 -28.56
N ILE A 13 -22.57 -13.09 -27.99
CA ILE A 13 -22.71 -13.61 -26.61
C ILE A 13 -22.81 -12.47 -25.60
N VAL A 14 -21.94 -11.45 -25.70
CA VAL A 14 -21.97 -10.27 -24.80
C VAL A 14 -23.31 -9.53 -24.90
N GLN A 15 -23.88 -9.41 -26.10
CA GLN A 15 -25.17 -8.77 -26.37
C GLN A 15 -26.38 -9.64 -26.02
N GLN A 16 -26.16 -10.92 -25.67
CA GLN A 16 -27.20 -11.93 -25.39
C GLN A 16 -28.02 -12.31 -26.63
N ASP A 17 -27.43 -12.16 -27.81
CA ASP A 17 -28.03 -12.53 -29.09
C ASP A 17 -27.74 -13.99 -29.47
N ASP A 18 -26.91 -14.70 -28.68
CA ASP A 18 -26.64 -16.13 -28.82
C ASP A 18 -27.45 -16.94 -27.77
N PRO A 19 -28.53 -17.64 -28.17
CA PRO A 19 -29.38 -18.39 -27.26
C PRO A 19 -28.78 -19.74 -26.80
N VAL A 20 -27.68 -20.20 -27.39
CA VAL A 20 -27.02 -21.47 -27.02
C VAL A 20 -25.82 -21.28 -26.11
N ALA A 21 -25.37 -20.03 -25.92
CA ALA A 21 -24.26 -19.69 -25.04
C ALA A 21 -24.51 -20.14 -23.59
N ARG A 22 -23.57 -20.89 -23.04
CA ARG A 22 -23.62 -21.40 -21.65
C ARG A 22 -22.84 -20.47 -20.73
N GLU A 23 -23.50 -19.43 -20.25
CA GLU A 23 -22.89 -18.45 -19.34
C GLU A 23 -22.64 -19.01 -17.94
N VAL A 24 -21.47 -18.68 -17.40
CA VAL A 24 -21.02 -18.99 -16.03
C VAL A 24 -21.10 -17.75 -15.14
N TYR A 25 -20.78 -16.58 -15.69
CA TYR A 25 -20.71 -15.33 -14.95
C TYR A 25 -20.92 -14.15 -15.87
N ARG A 26 -21.56 -13.09 -15.36
CA ARG A 26 -21.75 -11.82 -16.04
C ARG A 26 -21.77 -10.68 -15.05
N ASP A 27 -21.07 -9.61 -15.39
CA ASP A 27 -21.23 -8.31 -14.73
C ASP A 27 -21.22 -7.17 -15.77
N ASP A 28 -21.05 -5.93 -15.29
CA ASP A 28 -21.05 -4.74 -16.13
C ASP A 28 -19.85 -4.66 -17.09
N HIS A 29 -18.83 -5.49 -16.92
CA HIS A 29 -17.55 -5.39 -17.62
C HIS A 29 -17.03 -6.70 -18.22
N VAL A 30 -17.38 -7.85 -17.66
CA VAL A 30 -16.87 -9.16 -18.05
C VAL A 30 -18.03 -10.13 -18.22
N VAL A 31 -17.92 -11.01 -19.22
CA VAL A 31 -18.78 -12.18 -19.41
C VAL A 31 -17.89 -13.41 -19.44
N ALA A 32 -18.30 -14.47 -18.76
CA ALA A 32 -17.64 -15.75 -18.79
C ALA A 32 -18.62 -16.86 -19.18
N PHE A 33 -18.19 -17.76 -20.05
CA PHE A 33 -19.04 -18.78 -20.65
C PHE A 33 -18.23 -20.01 -21.06
N PHE A 34 -18.90 -21.13 -21.26
CA PHE A 34 -18.27 -22.31 -21.84
C PHE A 34 -18.09 -22.14 -23.35
N PRO A 35 -16.90 -22.45 -23.91
CA PRO A 35 -16.75 -22.57 -25.35
C PRO A 35 -17.62 -23.71 -25.87
N THR A 36 -18.05 -23.61 -27.14
CA THR A 36 -18.84 -24.65 -27.82
C THR A 36 -18.09 -25.98 -27.83
N GLU A 37 -16.78 -25.95 -28.06
CA GLU A 37 -15.87 -27.09 -28.01
C GLU A 37 -14.81 -26.85 -26.92
N PRO A 38 -15.04 -27.34 -25.68
CA PRO A 38 -14.07 -27.18 -24.62
C PRO A 38 -12.90 -28.14 -24.78
N ALA A 39 -11.68 -27.61 -24.74
CA ALA A 39 -10.44 -28.41 -24.66
C ALA A 39 -10.46 -29.49 -23.57
N VAL A 40 -11.09 -29.20 -22.42
CA VAL A 40 -11.33 -30.12 -21.30
C VAL A 40 -12.63 -29.75 -20.59
N LEU A 41 -13.25 -30.70 -19.87
CA LEU A 41 -14.44 -30.41 -19.09
C LEU A 41 -14.13 -29.40 -17.97
N GLY A 42 -14.90 -28.31 -17.93
CA GLY A 42 -14.65 -27.18 -17.03
C GLY A 42 -13.86 -26.02 -17.65
N HIS A 43 -13.47 -26.11 -18.93
CA HIS A 43 -12.89 -24.99 -19.66
C HIS A 43 -13.88 -23.82 -19.76
N VAL A 44 -13.47 -22.66 -19.26
CA VAL A 44 -14.25 -21.41 -19.30
C VAL A 44 -13.47 -20.34 -20.08
N LEU A 45 -14.18 -19.61 -20.93
CA LEU A 45 -13.69 -18.38 -21.56
C LEU A 45 -14.17 -17.16 -20.77
N LEU A 46 -13.31 -16.16 -20.59
CA LEU A 46 -13.66 -14.85 -20.06
C LEU A 46 -13.34 -13.77 -21.09
N VAL A 47 -14.31 -12.89 -21.35
CA VAL A 47 -14.15 -11.79 -22.31
C VAL A 47 -14.56 -10.45 -21.69
N PRO A 48 -13.88 -9.33 -22.03
CA PRO A 48 -14.40 -8.01 -21.73
C PRO A 48 -15.66 -7.76 -22.55
N ARG A 49 -16.61 -7.01 -21.99
CA ARG A 49 -17.84 -6.61 -22.71
C ARG A 49 -17.56 -5.60 -23.82
N ARG A 50 -16.52 -4.78 -23.68
CA ARG A 50 -16.01 -3.96 -24.78
C ARG A 50 -15.30 -4.89 -25.77
N HIS A 51 -15.55 -4.71 -27.06
CA HIS A 51 -14.73 -5.36 -28.08
C HIS A 51 -13.30 -4.82 -27.99
N VAL A 52 -12.37 -5.71 -27.64
CA VAL A 52 -10.93 -5.43 -27.57
C VAL A 52 -10.26 -6.53 -28.38
N PRO A 53 -9.55 -6.26 -29.48
CA PRO A 53 -9.05 -7.33 -30.34
C PRO A 53 -7.96 -8.19 -29.67
N ASP A 54 -7.09 -7.57 -28.88
CA ASP A 54 -5.89 -8.18 -28.32
C ASP A 54 -5.41 -7.43 -27.06
N ILE A 55 -4.34 -7.91 -26.43
CA ILE A 55 -3.75 -7.36 -25.21
C ILE A 55 -3.19 -5.96 -25.41
N TRP A 56 -2.70 -5.65 -26.61
CA TRP A 56 -2.13 -4.34 -26.93
C TRP A 56 -3.20 -3.24 -26.99
N SER A 57 -4.46 -3.62 -27.18
CA SER A 57 -5.62 -2.73 -27.20
C SER A 57 -6.38 -2.67 -25.87
N LEU A 58 -5.93 -3.42 -24.86
CA LEU A 58 -6.57 -3.53 -23.55
C LEU A 58 -6.16 -2.37 -22.63
N LYS A 59 -7.14 -1.75 -21.97
CA LYS A 59 -6.86 -0.67 -21.02
C LYS A 59 -6.52 -1.21 -19.63
N PRO A 60 -5.71 -0.50 -18.83
CA PRO A 60 -5.32 -0.95 -17.48
C PRO A 60 -6.51 -1.26 -16.56
N GLU A 61 -7.57 -0.45 -16.60
CA GLU A 61 -8.77 -0.67 -15.78
C GLU A 61 -9.55 -1.93 -16.19
N GLU A 62 -9.53 -2.28 -17.48
CA GLU A 62 -10.16 -3.49 -18.01
C GLU A 62 -9.33 -4.72 -17.65
N ALA A 63 -8.00 -4.62 -17.77
CA ALA A 63 -7.08 -5.67 -17.32
C ALA A 63 -7.27 -5.99 -15.83
N ALA A 64 -7.39 -4.97 -14.97
CA ALA A 64 -7.63 -5.17 -13.54
C ALA A 64 -8.97 -5.89 -13.27
N ARG A 65 -10.03 -5.58 -14.04
CA ARG A 65 -11.35 -6.22 -13.91
C ARG A 65 -11.33 -7.67 -14.41
N LEU A 66 -10.71 -7.92 -15.55
CA LEU A 66 -10.51 -9.26 -16.10
C LEU A 66 -9.73 -10.13 -15.11
N SER A 67 -8.59 -9.66 -14.60
CA SER A 67 -7.78 -10.40 -13.63
C SER A 67 -8.53 -10.76 -12.36
N ARG A 68 -9.31 -9.82 -11.78
CA ARG A 68 -10.16 -10.12 -10.60
C ARG A 68 -11.21 -11.18 -10.90
N THR A 69 -11.83 -11.12 -12.08
CA THR A 69 -12.84 -12.08 -12.50
C THR A 69 -12.22 -13.45 -12.76
N SER A 70 -11.05 -13.51 -13.40
CA SER A 70 -10.27 -14.73 -13.60
C SER A 70 -9.97 -15.40 -12.25
N LEU A 71 -9.46 -14.67 -11.25
CA LEU A 71 -9.21 -15.22 -9.91
C LEU A 71 -10.47 -15.82 -9.26
N ARG A 72 -11.61 -15.13 -9.38
CA ARG A 72 -12.89 -15.60 -8.83
C ARG A 72 -13.35 -16.89 -9.50
N ILE A 73 -13.32 -16.94 -10.84
CA ILE A 73 -13.79 -18.11 -11.59
C ILE A 73 -12.80 -19.27 -11.45
N SER A 74 -11.49 -19.02 -11.44
CA SER A 74 -10.48 -20.04 -11.15
C SER A 74 -10.70 -20.70 -9.78
N SER A 75 -11.06 -19.91 -8.77
CA SER A 75 -11.38 -20.45 -7.43
C SER A 75 -12.64 -21.33 -7.49
N ALA A 76 -13.68 -20.88 -8.19
CA ALA A 76 -14.91 -21.65 -8.37
C ALA A 76 -14.67 -22.97 -9.14
N ILE A 77 -13.84 -22.94 -10.20
CA ILE A 77 -13.42 -24.13 -10.95
C ILE A 77 -12.71 -25.10 -10.01
N ARG A 78 -11.76 -24.61 -9.20
CA ARG A 78 -11.02 -25.44 -8.26
C ARG A 78 -11.95 -26.12 -7.26
N ASP A 79 -12.86 -25.37 -6.66
CA ASP A 79 -13.73 -25.88 -5.60
C ASP A 79 -14.80 -26.85 -6.17
N ALA A 80 -15.25 -26.64 -7.40
CA ALA A 80 -16.29 -27.46 -8.03
C ALA A 80 -15.76 -28.73 -8.71
N LEU A 81 -14.56 -28.67 -9.32
CA LEU A 81 -14.02 -29.76 -10.16
C LEU A 81 -12.78 -30.42 -9.57
N VAL A 82 -12.16 -29.81 -8.56
CA VAL A 82 -10.96 -30.31 -7.88
C VAL A 82 -9.86 -30.78 -8.88
N PRO A 83 -9.41 -29.91 -9.80
CA PRO A 83 -8.36 -30.26 -10.75
C PRO A 83 -6.98 -30.28 -10.07
N ASP A 84 -6.05 -31.03 -10.64
CA ASP A 84 -4.65 -31.07 -10.18
C ASP A 84 -3.90 -29.76 -10.51
N GLY A 85 -4.39 -29.03 -11.52
CA GLY A 85 -3.85 -27.73 -11.91
C GLY A 85 -4.83 -26.88 -12.72
N LEU A 86 -4.38 -25.70 -13.13
CA LEU A 86 -5.16 -24.79 -13.99
C LEU A 86 -4.21 -24.01 -14.90
N ASN A 87 -4.45 -24.05 -16.21
CA ASN A 87 -3.84 -23.09 -17.12
C ASN A 87 -4.72 -21.85 -17.27
N VAL A 88 -4.06 -20.70 -17.26
CA VAL A 88 -4.65 -19.41 -17.64
C VAL A 88 -3.95 -19.00 -18.94
N ILE A 89 -4.67 -19.04 -20.06
CA ILE A 89 -4.09 -18.82 -21.39
C ILE A 89 -4.78 -17.63 -22.04
N GLN A 90 -4.00 -16.73 -22.63
CA GLN A 90 -4.51 -15.60 -23.39
C GLN A 90 -3.60 -15.41 -24.60
N SER A 91 -4.20 -15.52 -25.78
CA SER A 91 -3.49 -15.51 -27.06
C SER A 91 -3.68 -14.18 -27.79
N ASN A 92 -2.63 -13.68 -28.45
CA ASN A 92 -2.65 -12.42 -29.19
C ASN A 92 -2.04 -12.60 -30.58
N GLY A 93 -2.87 -12.54 -31.61
CA GLY A 93 -2.53 -12.82 -33.00
C GLY A 93 -2.59 -14.31 -33.35
N GLU A 94 -2.75 -14.59 -34.64
CA GLU A 94 -2.91 -15.93 -35.20
C GLU A 94 -1.71 -16.84 -34.89
N ALA A 95 -0.49 -16.31 -34.98
CA ALA A 95 0.74 -17.04 -34.66
C ALA A 95 0.81 -17.50 -33.19
N ALA A 96 0.08 -16.82 -32.29
CA ALA A 96 -0.09 -17.21 -30.90
C ALA A 96 -1.39 -17.98 -30.66
N THR A 97 -1.99 -18.56 -31.71
CA THR A 97 -3.22 -19.36 -31.73
C THR A 97 -4.52 -18.62 -31.41
N GLN A 98 -4.56 -17.30 -31.54
CA GLN A 98 -5.80 -16.53 -31.41
C GLN A 98 -6.70 -16.70 -32.65
N SER A 99 -7.86 -17.35 -32.49
CA SER A 99 -8.83 -17.55 -33.59
C SER A 99 -9.91 -16.47 -33.65
N VAL A 100 -10.35 -15.95 -32.50
CA VAL A 100 -11.34 -14.87 -32.42
C VAL A 100 -10.64 -13.57 -31.99
N PRO A 101 -10.66 -12.51 -32.83
CA PRO A 101 -10.05 -11.21 -32.53
C PRO A 101 -10.93 -10.39 -31.58
N HIS A 102 -11.23 -10.99 -30.43
CA HIS A 102 -11.80 -10.38 -29.24
C HIS A 102 -11.10 -11.05 -28.07
N LEU A 103 -10.31 -10.29 -27.31
CA LEU A 103 -9.50 -10.74 -26.20
C LEU A 103 -10.31 -11.65 -25.29
N HIS A 104 -9.78 -12.83 -25.07
CA HIS A 104 -10.39 -13.84 -24.24
C HIS A 104 -9.33 -14.55 -23.41
N ILE A 105 -9.66 -14.84 -22.16
CA ILE A 105 -8.82 -15.64 -21.26
C ILE A 105 -9.45 -17.01 -21.16
N HIS A 106 -8.67 -18.04 -21.45
CA HIS A 106 -9.02 -19.43 -21.18
C HIS A 106 -8.64 -19.78 -19.75
N LEU A 107 -9.60 -20.29 -18.98
CA LEU A 107 -9.33 -21.02 -17.74
C LEU A 107 -9.54 -22.49 -18.01
N VAL A 108 -8.45 -23.26 -18.02
CA VAL A 108 -8.42 -24.66 -18.45
C VAL A 108 -8.00 -25.52 -17.26
N PRO A 109 -8.93 -26.17 -16.55
CA PRO A 109 -8.58 -27.09 -15.45
C PRO A 109 -7.79 -28.28 -16.00
N ARG A 110 -6.76 -28.70 -15.26
CA ARG A 110 -5.82 -29.74 -15.70
C ARG A 110 -5.86 -30.93 -14.75
N TRP A 111 -5.70 -32.11 -15.33
CA TRP A 111 -5.47 -33.36 -14.61
C TRP A 111 -4.23 -34.06 -15.16
N GLU A 112 -3.61 -34.91 -14.34
CA GLU A 112 -2.51 -35.75 -14.82
C GLU A 112 -2.95 -36.57 -16.05
N ASN A 113 -2.16 -36.48 -17.12
CA ASN A 113 -2.40 -37.16 -18.41
C ASN A 113 -3.70 -36.77 -19.12
N ASP A 114 -4.19 -35.55 -18.93
CA ASP A 114 -5.31 -35.04 -19.72
C ASP A 114 -4.98 -34.88 -21.22
N ALA A 115 -6.04 -34.68 -22.01
CA ALA A 115 -5.95 -34.61 -23.47
C ALA A 115 -5.20 -33.38 -24.01
N MET A 116 -4.87 -32.40 -23.16
CA MET A 116 -4.23 -31.16 -23.59
C MET A 116 -2.71 -31.31 -23.72
N GLY A 117 -2.11 -32.25 -22.96
CA GLY A 117 -0.68 -32.56 -23.08
C GLY A 117 0.26 -31.41 -22.66
N PRO A 118 1.55 -31.45 -23.08
CA PRO A 118 2.53 -30.41 -22.81
C PRO A 118 2.31 -29.17 -23.68
N ILE A 119 2.48 -27.97 -23.10
CA ILE A 119 2.31 -26.68 -23.81
C ILE A 119 3.63 -25.98 -24.13
N TRP A 120 4.73 -26.45 -23.56
CA TRP A 120 6.06 -25.91 -23.78
C TRP A 120 6.82 -26.80 -24.75
N PRO A 121 7.70 -26.23 -25.60
CA PRO A 121 8.66 -27.04 -26.33
C PRO A 121 9.59 -27.77 -25.35
N ASP A 122 10.33 -28.75 -25.87
CA ASP A 122 11.43 -29.39 -25.14
C ASP A 122 12.59 -28.38 -24.96
N GLU A 123 13.84 -28.79 -25.22
CA GLU A 123 14.99 -27.90 -25.11
C GLU A 123 15.15 -27.01 -26.35
N THR A 124 15.64 -25.79 -26.15
CA THR A 124 15.89 -24.81 -27.22
C THR A 124 17.38 -24.45 -27.30
N ASP A 125 17.94 -24.39 -28.51
CA ASP A 125 19.38 -24.20 -28.75
C ASP A 125 19.81 -22.72 -28.91
N PHE A 126 19.23 -21.79 -28.15
CA PHE A 126 19.62 -20.38 -28.22
C PHE A 126 20.98 -20.12 -27.53
N SER A 127 21.87 -19.38 -28.19
CA SER A 127 23.15 -18.97 -27.59
C SER A 127 22.97 -17.91 -26.50
N GLU A 128 23.88 -17.84 -25.52
CA GLU A 128 23.85 -16.80 -24.47
C GLU A 128 23.90 -15.38 -25.05
N ALA A 129 24.64 -15.17 -26.15
CA ALA A 129 24.70 -13.88 -26.83
C ALA A 129 23.34 -13.47 -27.43
N GLU A 130 22.56 -14.41 -27.96
CA GLU A 130 21.21 -14.14 -28.46
C GLU A 130 20.24 -13.82 -27.33
N LYS A 131 20.33 -14.55 -26.21
CA LYS A 131 19.53 -14.31 -25.00
C LYS A 131 19.79 -12.92 -24.45
N ASP A 132 21.05 -12.53 -24.29
CA ASP A 132 21.45 -11.21 -23.79
C ASP A 132 21.00 -10.08 -24.73
N LYS A 133 21.15 -10.28 -26.04
CA LYS A 133 20.69 -9.30 -27.03
C LYS A 133 19.18 -9.11 -26.97
N ALA A 134 18.41 -10.19 -26.85
CA ALA A 134 16.96 -10.11 -26.70
C ALA A 134 16.56 -9.38 -25.40
N LEU A 135 17.20 -9.74 -24.27
CA LEU A 135 16.97 -9.13 -22.96
C LEU A 135 17.20 -7.61 -22.99
N GLN A 136 18.32 -7.16 -23.57
CA GLN A 136 18.66 -5.74 -23.66
C GLN A 136 17.62 -4.97 -24.49
N ARG A 137 17.17 -5.53 -25.61
CA ARG A 137 16.14 -4.90 -26.45
C ARG A 137 14.81 -4.75 -25.71
N VAL A 138 14.37 -5.77 -24.99
CA VAL A 138 13.14 -5.72 -24.19
C VAL A 138 13.27 -4.72 -23.05
N ARG A 139 14.38 -4.75 -22.29
CA ARG A 139 14.63 -3.79 -21.20
C ARG A 139 14.68 -2.34 -21.69
N GLY A 140 15.33 -2.10 -22.82
CA GLY A 140 15.36 -0.78 -23.44
C GLY A 140 13.97 -0.28 -23.82
N ALA A 141 13.12 -1.16 -24.37
CA ALA A 141 11.74 -0.82 -24.69
C ALA A 141 10.90 -0.54 -23.43
N VAL A 142 11.04 -1.34 -22.37
CA VAL A 142 10.34 -1.13 -21.09
C VAL A 142 10.71 0.22 -20.47
N GLY A 143 11.97 0.63 -20.51
CA GLY A 143 12.41 1.94 -20.01
C GLY A 143 11.76 3.13 -20.72
N ASN A 144 11.30 2.94 -21.97
CA ASN A 144 10.61 3.96 -22.76
C ASN A 144 9.08 3.94 -22.57
N LEU A 145 8.52 2.88 -21.99
CA LEU A 145 7.11 2.83 -21.64
C LEU A 145 6.91 3.65 -20.37
N ALA A 146 6.24 4.80 -20.50
CA ALA A 146 5.78 5.54 -19.34
C ALA A 146 4.82 4.63 -18.56
N VAL A 147 5.23 4.20 -17.37
CA VAL A 147 4.32 3.58 -16.42
C VAL A 147 3.38 4.67 -15.95
N GLU A 148 2.22 4.80 -16.59
CA GLU A 148 1.07 5.48 -15.99
C GLU A 148 0.65 4.64 -14.78
N ALA A 149 1.38 4.80 -13.67
CA ALA A 149 0.78 4.53 -12.37
C ALA A 149 -0.53 5.33 -12.34
N PRO A 150 -1.66 4.76 -11.88
CA PRO A 150 -2.88 5.53 -11.77
C PRO A 150 -2.56 6.73 -10.91
N ALA A 151 -2.39 7.89 -11.53
CA ALA A 151 -2.06 9.09 -10.82
C ALA A 151 -3.28 9.36 -9.95
N LEU A 152 -3.12 9.31 -8.62
CA LEU A 152 -4.10 9.88 -7.70
C LEU A 152 -4.59 11.18 -8.33
N SER A 153 -5.91 11.31 -8.49
CA SER A 153 -6.45 12.50 -9.11
C SER A 153 -5.91 13.72 -8.34
N PRO A 154 -5.69 14.87 -9.00
CA PRO A 154 -5.20 16.05 -8.30
C PRO A 154 -6.05 16.42 -7.06
N ASP A 155 -7.34 16.04 -7.06
CA ASP A 155 -8.25 16.21 -5.94
C ASP A 155 -8.02 15.17 -4.83
N ASP A 156 -7.84 13.89 -5.16
CA ASP A 156 -7.51 12.84 -4.17
C ASP A 156 -6.18 13.11 -3.47
N ARG A 157 -5.17 13.58 -4.23
CA ARG A 157 -3.88 13.99 -3.67
C ARG A 157 -4.04 15.18 -2.73
N ARG A 158 -4.84 16.19 -3.11
CA ARG A 158 -5.17 17.31 -2.19
C ARG A 158 -5.85 16.79 -0.93
N LYS A 159 -6.79 15.85 -1.06
CA LYS A 159 -7.51 15.27 0.07
C LYS A 159 -6.59 14.47 1.01
N HIS A 160 -5.66 13.70 0.46
CA HIS A 160 -4.65 12.98 1.24
C HIS A 160 -3.75 13.95 2.02
N LEU A 161 -3.29 15.03 1.37
CA LEU A 161 -2.54 16.09 2.02
C LEU A 161 -3.33 16.76 3.15
N ASP A 162 -4.63 17.01 2.95
CA ASP A 162 -5.52 17.57 3.98
C ASP A 162 -5.61 16.65 5.21
N TYR A 163 -5.73 15.33 5.01
CA TYR A 163 -5.77 14.37 6.12
C TYR A 163 -4.46 14.36 6.92
N ILE A 164 -3.31 14.34 6.22
CA ILE A 164 -2.01 14.41 6.89
C ILE A 164 -1.87 15.72 7.65
N GLN A 165 -2.26 16.85 7.03
CA GLN A 165 -2.20 18.17 7.65
C GLN A 165 -3.09 18.26 8.89
N ALA A 166 -4.28 17.65 8.87
CA ALA A 166 -5.16 17.58 10.04
C ALA A 166 -4.50 16.84 11.22
N VAL A 167 -3.76 15.76 10.95
CA VAL A 167 -2.97 15.06 11.98
C VAL A 167 -1.88 15.97 12.53
N VAL A 168 -1.09 16.63 11.67
CA VAL A 168 -0.02 17.56 12.08
C VAL A 168 -0.58 18.67 12.99
N THR A 169 -1.69 19.29 12.60
CA THR A 169 -2.35 20.34 13.40
C THR A 169 -2.78 19.83 14.77
N ARG A 170 -3.35 18.62 14.85
CA ARG A 170 -3.75 18.00 16.12
C ARG A 170 -2.55 17.68 17.02
N GLN A 171 -1.44 17.19 16.48
CA GLN A 171 -0.22 16.92 17.26
C GLN A 171 0.38 18.22 17.83
N SER A 172 0.42 19.28 17.02
CA SER A 172 0.90 20.59 17.45
C SER A 172 0.03 21.18 18.57
N ALA A 173 -1.30 21.08 18.44
CA ALA A 173 -2.24 21.51 19.49
C ALA A 173 -2.11 20.70 20.79
N ALA A 174 -1.89 19.38 20.68
CA ALA A 174 -1.64 18.52 21.84
C ALA A 174 -0.33 18.92 22.56
N SER A 175 0.75 19.16 21.81
CA SER A 175 2.03 19.67 22.34
C SER A 175 1.88 21.00 23.10
N ALA A 176 1.06 21.92 22.60
CA ALA A 176 0.76 23.17 23.31
C ALA A 176 -0.08 22.94 24.57
N SER A 177 -1.08 22.06 24.49
CA SER A 177 -1.96 21.73 25.63
C SER A 177 -1.22 21.09 26.79
N VAL A 178 -0.24 20.21 26.51
CA VAL A 178 0.63 19.61 27.54
C VAL A 178 1.35 20.68 28.35
N LYS A 179 1.94 21.68 27.70
CA LYS A 179 2.59 22.81 28.41
C LYS A 179 1.58 23.60 29.24
N GLY A 180 0.39 23.84 28.69
CA GLY A 180 -0.70 24.54 29.35
C GLY A 180 -1.19 23.83 30.63
N TRP A 181 -1.25 22.50 30.62
CA TRP A 181 -1.60 21.70 31.79
C TRP A 181 -0.46 21.57 32.80
N LEU A 182 0.79 21.57 32.35
CA LEU A 182 1.94 21.47 33.25
C LEU A 182 2.08 22.70 34.15
N LEU A 183 1.93 23.91 33.59
CA LEU A 183 2.12 25.15 34.34
C LEU A 183 1.33 25.22 35.66
N PRO A 184 -0.01 25.03 35.69
CA PRO A 184 -0.76 25.08 36.95
C PRO A 184 -0.36 23.97 37.92
N ILE A 185 -0.03 22.77 37.42
CA ILE A 185 0.45 21.67 38.27
C ILE A 185 1.73 22.09 38.97
N VAL A 186 2.71 22.58 38.21
CA VAL A 186 4.02 22.98 38.72
C VAL A 186 3.91 24.18 39.67
N THR A 187 3.12 25.19 39.30
CA THR A 187 2.85 26.35 40.16
C THR A 187 2.25 25.92 41.50
N ALA A 188 1.26 25.02 41.49
CA ALA A 188 0.67 24.51 42.72
C ALA A 188 1.67 23.67 43.53
N THR A 189 2.33 22.69 42.91
CA THR A 189 3.24 21.78 43.63
C THR A 189 4.44 22.52 44.22
N PHE A 190 5.06 23.43 43.47
CA PHE A 190 6.21 24.19 43.97
C PHE A 190 5.78 25.25 44.99
N GLY A 191 4.64 25.92 44.78
CA GLY A 191 4.10 26.88 45.74
C GLY A 191 3.72 26.23 47.07
N PHE A 192 3.04 25.09 47.04
CA PHE A 192 2.72 24.34 48.27
C PHE A 192 3.95 23.74 48.94
N ALA A 193 4.93 23.28 48.17
CA ALA A 193 6.19 22.79 48.73
C ALA A 193 6.91 23.85 49.58
N LEU A 194 6.96 25.10 49.08
CA LEU A 194 7.58 26.23 49.79
C LEU A 194 6.79 26.70 51.01
N THR A 195 5.45 26.59 50.97
CA THR A 195 4.60 27.08 52.08
C THR A 195 4.42 26.06 53.19
N GLN A 196 4.60 24.77 52.90
CA GLN A 196 4.45 23.67 53.85
C GLN A 196 5.79 23.02 54.24
N ASP A 197 6.91 23.55 53.77
CA ASP A 197 8.25 22.96 53.94
C ASP A 197 8.27 21.45 53.63
N SER A 198 7.63 21.07 52.52
CA SER A 198 7.41 19.67 52.14
C SER A 198 8.20 19.28 50.88
N TRP A 199 9.36 18.67 51.06
CA TRP A 199 10.19 18.19 49.95
C TRP A 199 9.47 17.17 49.03
N PRO A 200 8.55 16.30 49.51
CA PRO A 200 7.79 15.40 48.64
C PRO A 200 6.92 16.15 47.62
N LEU A 201 6.37 17.31 47.98
CA LEU A 201 5.60 18.14 47.05
C LEU A 201 6.48 18.76 45.97
N ALA A 202 7.70 19.16 46.32
CA ALA A 202 8.68 19.65 45.36
C ALA A 202 9.13 18.53 44.39
N ALA A 203 9.38 17.33 44.91
CA ALA A 203 9.72 16.16 44.11
C ALA A 203 8.57 15.77 43.15
N LEU A 204 7.31 15.83 43.61
CA LEU A 204 6.13 15.58 42.77
C LEU A 204 6.05 16.55 41.58
N GLY A 205 6.36 17.83 41.81
CA GLY A 205 6.43 18.82 40.73
C GLY A 205 7.53 18.50 39.71
N LEU A 206 8.72 18.09 40.15
CA LEU A 206 9.81 17.67 39.25
C LEU A 206 9.45 16.42 38.44
N VAL A 207 8.82 15.42 39.06
CA VAL A 207 8.32 14.23 38.36
C VAL A 207 7.29 14.62 37.30
N SER A 208 6.40 15.57 37.62
CA SER A 208 5.42 16.10 36.67
C SER A 208 6.10 16.79 35.48
N VAL A 209 7.13 17.62 35.73
CA VAL A 209 7.94 18.24 34.67
C VAL A 209 8.55 17.19 33.74
N MET A 210 9.17 16.13 34.29
CA MET A 210 9.78 15.06 33.50
C MET A 210 8.74 14.29 32.67
N LEU A 211 7.60 13.93 33.27
CA LEU A 211 6.53 13.21 32.59
C LEU A 211 5.95 14.02 31.43
N PHE A 212 5.64 15.30 31.66
CA PHE A 212 5.08 16.17 30.64
C PHE A 212 6.10 16.49 29.54
N ALA A 213 7.39 16.62 29.88
CA ALA A 213 8.47 16.75 28.90
C ALA A 213 8.52 15.55 27.95
N TYR A 214 8.36 14.34 28.48
CA TYR A 214 8.30 13.11 27.69
C TYR A 214 7.06 13.05 26.77
N LEU A 215 5.88 13.40 27.28
CA LEU A 215 4.66 13.45 26.47
C LEU A 215 4.78 14.47 25.33
N ASP A 216 5.26 15.67 25.63
CA ASP A 216 5.45 16.74 24.65
C ASP A 216 6.49 16.38 23.59
N ALA A 217 7.61 15.77 24.00
CA ALA A 217 8.61 15.25 23.06
C ALA A 217 8.02 14.19 22.11
N ASN A 218 7.13 13.32 22.60
CA ASN A 218 6.43 12.35 21.75
C ASN A 218 5.44 13.00 20.78
N TYR A 219 4.69 14.02 21.20
CA TYR A 219 3.83 14.79 20.30
C TYR A 219 4.64 15.46 19.19
N LEU A 220 5.77 16.09 19.54
CA LEU A 220 6.67 16.71 18.58
C LEU A 220 7.33 15.68 17.64
N ARG A 221 7.66 14.47 18.14
CA ARG A 221 8.14 13.35 17.32
C ARG A 221 7.11 12.97 16.27
N SER A 222 5.87 12.75 16.70
CA SER A 222 4.75 12.38 15.84
C SER A 222 4.53 13.46 14.78
N GLU A 223 4.47 14.73 15.18
CA GLU A 223 4.31 15.87 14.27
C GLU A 223 5.40 15.90 13.18
N LYS A 224 6.68 15.77 13.55
CA LYS A 224 7.79 15.77 12.59
C LYS A 224 7.72 14.60 11.60
N ARG A 225 7.32 13.41 12.06
CA ARG A 225 7.13 12.24 11.19
C ARG A 225 5.99 12.45 10.19
N PHE A 226 4.85 12.97 10.63
CA PHE A 226 3.74 13.31 9.72
C PHE A 226 4.10 14.45 8.75
N ARG A 227 4.90 15.44 9.17
CA ARG A 227 5.43 16.48 8.25
C ARG A 227 6.36 15.89 7.19
N LYS A 228 7.15 14.86 7.53
CA LYS A 228 7.97 14.13 6.57
C LYS A 228 7.08 13.42 5.54
N LEU A 229 6.06 12.69 5.99
CA LEU A 229 5.06 12.06 5.11
C LEU A 229 4.36 13.08 4.20
N TYR A 230 3.92 14.21 4.74
CA TYR A 230 3.33 15.31 3.96
C TYR A 230 4.26 15.77 2.84
N ASN A 231 5.54 16.02 3.14
CA ASN A 231 6.52 16.46 2.15
C ASN A 231 6.79 15.40 1.08
N THR A 232 6.74 14.11 1.43
CA THR A 232 6.89 12.99 0.49
C THR A 232 5.72 12.95 -0.50
N VAL A 233 4.48 13.01 0.00
CA VAL A 233 3.26 13.05 -0.82
C VAL A 233 3.20 14.34 -1.67
N ALA A 234 3.58 15.47 -1.09
CA ALA A 234 3.55 16.76 -1.77
C ALA A 234 4.59 16.89 -2.88
N ARG A 235 5.72 16.17 -2.81
CA ARG A 235 6.77 16.23 -3.84
C ARG A 235 6.70 15.09 -4.87
N SER A 236 5.78 14.13 -4.71
CA SER A 236 5.63 12.94 -5.59
C SER A 236 6.95 12.20 -5.86
N ARG A 237 7.91 12.24 -4.91
CA ARG A 237 9.26 11.68 -5.10
C ARG A 237 9.32 10.16 -4.96
N ARG A 238 8.31 9.55 -4.34
CA ARG A 238 8.26 8.12 -4.02
C ARG A 238 6.83 7.61 -4.07
N MET A 239 6.64 6.36 -4.50
CA MET A 239 5.36 5.67 -4.37
C MET A 239 5.07 5.43 -2.89
N VAL A 240 4.02 6.07 -2.38
CA VAL A 240 3.45 5.87 -1.05
C VAL A 240 2.03 5.32 -1.23
N PRO A 241 1.56 4.40 -0.39
CA PRO A 241 0.21 3.87 -0.50
C PRO A 241 -0.85 4.97 -0.46
N ASP A 242 -1.89 4.82 -1.27
CA ASP A 242 -2.97 5.81 -1.36
C ASP A 242 -3.65 6.01 0.00
N PHE A 243 -3.85 7.27 0.37
CA PHE A 243 -4.48 7.67 1.64
C PHE A 243 -3.81 7.09 2.90
N THR A 244 -2.53 6.68 2.84
CA THR A 244 -1.82 6.24 4.04
C THR A 244 -1.79 7.32 5.12
N LEU A 245 -2.04 6.91 6.36
CA LEU A 245 -1.82 7.70 7.56
C LEU A 245 -0.75 7.08 8.45
N ASP A 246 0.10 6.22 7.87
CA ASP A 246 1.27 5.67 8.52
C ASP A 246 2.51 6.51 8.19
N PRO A 247 3.11 7.21 9.17
CA PRO A 247 4.32 7.97 8.93
C PRO A 247 5.53 7.13 8.51
N SER A 248 5.56 5.81 8.78
CA SER A 248 6.70 4.97 8.38
C SER A 248 6.80 4.78 6.87
N ASP A 249 5.71 5.00 6.12
CA ASP A 249 5.73 4.95 4.66
C ASP A 249 6.61 6.06 4.05
N ALA A 250 6.97 7.07 4.84
CA ALA A 250 7.94 8.10 4.46
C ALA A 250 9.40 7.69 4.73
N ASP A 251 9.65 6.57 5.40
CA ASP A 251 10.98 6.07 5.75
C ASP A 251 11.53 5.09 4.69
N GLU A 252 12.85 4.91 4.66
CA GLU A 252 13.48 3.92 3.77
C GLU A 252 13.16 2.50 4.26
N PRO A 253 12.89 1.54 3.36
CA PRO A 253 12.67 0.17 3.78
C PRO A 253 13.97 -0.33 4.43
N PRO A 254 13.91 -1.06 5.55
CA PRO A 254 15.10 -1.63 6.15
C PRO A 254 15.79 -2.61 5.18
N GLU A 255 17.12 -2.63 5.17
CA GLU A 255 17.89 -3.64 4.44
C GLU A 255 17.70 -5.02 5.11
N ASP A 256 17.48 -6.06 4.29
CA ASP A 256 17.27 -7.43 4.78
C ASP A 256 18.54 -7.98 5.45
N GLY A 257 18.40 -8.50 6.68
CA GLY A 257 19.49 -9.14 7.43
C GLY A 257 19.83 -8.57 8.82
N MET A 258 18.86 -7.97 9.53
CA MET A 258 19.13 -7.26 10.80
C MET A 258 19.47 -8.18 11.99
N SER A 259 20.60 -7.90 12.66
CA SER A 259 21.08 -8.60 13.87
C SER A 259 20.22 -8.31 15.12
N ALA A 260 20.38 -9.11 16.18
CA ALA A 260 19.65 -8.97 17.45
C ALA A 260 19.89 -7.61 18.15
N GLU A 261 21.06 -7.00 17.98
CA GLU A 261 21.38 -5.67 18.50
C GLU A 261 20.52 -4.59 17.84
N THR A 262 20.20 -4.77 16.55
CA THR A 262 19.35 -3.86 15.79
C THR A 262 17.89 -3.96 16.23
N LYS A 263 17.42 -5.11 16.71
CA LYS A 263 16.07 -5.27 17.28
C LYS A 263 15.90 -4.51 18.59
N TRP A 264 16.90 -4.55 19.48
CA TRP A 264 16.88 -3.74 20.71
C TRP A 264 16.92 -2.24 20.41
N ARG A 265 17.78 -1.81 19.47
CA ARG A 265 17.81 -0.40 19.03
C ARG A 265 16.50 0.05 18.38
N ALA A 266 15.83 -0.82 17.62
CA ALA A 266 14.51 -0.55 17.06
C ALA A 266 13.46 -0.39 18.17
N PHE A 267 13.42 -1.31 19.14
CA PHE A 267 12.51 -1.23 20.29
C PHE A 267 12.73 0.06 21.09
N VAL A 268 13.98 0.41 21.43
CA VAL A 268 14.27 1.66 22.17
C VAL A 268 13.85 2.89 21.38
N ARG A 269 14.02 2.89 20.04
CA ARG A 269 13.60 3.97 19.15
C ARG A 269 12.08 4.14 19.08
N ASP A 270 11.31 3.08 19.35
CA ASP A 270 9.85 3.17 19.37
C ASP A 270 9.33 3.89 20.62
N TYR A 271 9.99 3.71 21.76
CA TYR A 271 9.54 4.29 23.04
C TYR A 271 10.22 5.59 23.45
N LEU A 272 11.46 5.84 23.03
CA LEU A 272 12.19 7.06 23.40
C LEU A 272 12.31 8.03 22.21
N PRO A 273 11.96 9.32 22.38
CA PRO A 273 12.22 10.34 21.37
C PRO A 273 13.71 10.51 21.11
N GLU A 274 14.07 10.75 19.85
CA GLU A 274 15.44 11.01 19.43
C GLU A 274 16.02 12.25 20.11
N TRP A 275 17.33 12.27 20.32
CA TRP A 275 18.01 13.39 21.00
C TRP A 275 17.79 14.75 20.33
N GLY A 276 17.63 14.78 19.01
CA GLY A 276 17.29 15.99 18.25
C GLY A 276 15.91 16.58 18.60
N ILE A 277 15.01 15.79 19.17
CA ILE A 277 13.68 16.23 19.62
C ILE A 277 13.78 16.92 20.97
N TRP A 278 14.53 16.32 21.90
CA TRP A 278 14.81 16.91 23.21
C TRP A 278 15.51 18.25 23.10
N LYS A 279 16.44 18.40 22.14
CA LYS A 279 17.15 19.65 21.83
C LYS A 279 16.31 20.70 21.10
N SER A 280 15.06 20.40 20.75
CA SER A 280 14.23 21.37 20.03
C SER A 280 13.95 22.61 20.87
N TRP A 281 13.81 23.76 20.19
CA TRP A 281 13.52 25.06 20.81
C TRP A 281 12.25 25.08 21.64
N SER A 282 11.28 24.20 21.36
CA SER A 282 10.01 24.10 22.08
C SER A 282 10.08 23.24 23.33
N ILE A 283 11.11 22.38 23.47
CA ILE A 283 11.24 21.43 24.58
C ILE A 283 12.36 21.91 25.52
N LEU A 284 13.61 21.96 25.04
CA LEU A 284 14.77 22.16 25.91
C LEU A 284 14.64 23.42 26.79
N PRO A 285 14.40 24.63 26.25
CA PRO A 285 14.37 25.84 27.08
C PRO A 285 13.21 25.85 28.07
N PHE A 286 12.04 25.34 27.67
CA PHE A 286 10.83 25.35 28.49
C PHE A 286 10.96 24.41 29.70
N TYR A 287 11.30 23.14 29.47
CA TYR A 287 11.36 22.16 30.55
C TYR A 287 12.61 22.28 31.41
N SER A 288 13.74 22.73 30.85
CA SER A 288 14.95 22.99 31.65
C SER A 288 14.77 24.13 32.63
N ALA A 289 14.08 25.22 32.23
CA ALA A 289 13.77 26.32 33.14
C ALA A 289 12.92 25.84 34.33
N LEU A 290 11.86 25.07 34.06
CA LEU A 290 11.01 24.50 35.13
C LEU A 290 11.76 23.52 36.01
N ALA A 291 12.65 22.70 35.43
CA ALA A 291 13.47 21.76 36.20
C ALA A 291 14.46 22.49 37.11
N VAL A 292 15.13 23.55 36.63
CA VAL A 292 16.04 24.37 37.44
C VAL A 292 15.31 25.01 38.62
N ILE A 293 14.12 25.57 38.38
CA ILE A 293 13.27 26.13 39.45
C ILE A 293 12.92 25.04 40.46
N GLY A 294 12.47 23.86 40.00
CA GLY A 294 12.09 22.75 40.88
C GLY A 294 13.25 22.24 41.73
N VAL A 295 14.45 22.12 41.16
CA VAL A 295 15.66 21.76 41.91
C VAL A 295 15.98 22.81 42.98
N GLY A 296 15.86 24.09 42.66
CA GLY A 296 16.02 25.18 43.64
C GLY A 296 15.02 25.06 44.79
N VAL A 297 13.74 24.80 44.50
CA VAL A 297 12.70 24.59 45.51
C VAL A 297 13.00 23.38 46.39
N VAL A 298 13.43 22.25 45.81
CA VAL A 298 13.83 21.06 46.58
C VAL A 298 14.97 21.39 47.53
N ILE A 299 16.01 22.10 47.08
CA ILE A 299 17.14 22.47 47.92
C ILE A 299 16.69 23.33 49.10
N VAL A 300 15.87 24.36 48.85
CA VAL A 300 15.39 25.27 49.90
C VAL A 300 14.53 24.56 50.94
N VAL A 301 13.71 23.61 50.52
CA VAL A 301 12.77 22.91 51.40
C VAL A 301 13.41 21.70 52.11
N ALA A 302 14.54 21.20 51.60
CA ALA A 302 15.27 20.08 52.20
C ALA A 302 16.33 20.51 53.23
N THR A 303 16.64 21.81 53.31
CA THR A 303 17.54 22.42 54.30
C THR A 303 16.77 22.95 55.49
#